data_AF-A0A6N1CGL2-F1
#
_entry.id   AF-A0A6N1CGL2-F1
#
_cell.length_a   1.000
_cell.length_b   1.000
_cell.length_c   1.000
_cell.angle_alpha   90.00
_cell.angle_beta   90.00
_cell.angle_gamma   90.00
#
_symmetry.space_group_name_H-M   'P 1'
#
loop_
_entity.id
_entity.type
_entity.pdbx_description
1 polymer ?
#
loop_
_entity_poly.entity_id
_entity_poly.type
_entity_poly.pdbx_seq_one_letter_code
_entity_poly.pdbx_strand_id
1 'polypeptide(L)'
;MTKGKGSVPQVWEHYGGDRGYRILRDMTPSELAKRGADQQAYEDMLARQAAYMSKRLAQVREEQPSDMKGCVFAKSCKLPDSVIDYHNPTGYIPTEALRDYGQFTLLGGRQADESGRIQLKSISGSLPASFGTFALGRTPPVSLGMAAGAAGAVTAPVAAGVLIGLVGLLMPTNLGDGSLYTEEQLRSLEQARTRVRLHIETQTDGTLKGYGYNTQARRDWEMIPVVTFQVRGEQQVADFGDGVELIWTPAVDASATLGIPALEAAPQAPHIWIFPPTPAADSIIVNPIYPPEYKDFILVFPADSGVSPLYVVFNIRRKGLPEAGHDYHRAPKTEEITGFSDLKIAKQKTPRQGGGGFRERWIDKKGRTIYEWDFMHGELEAYRASDGSHLGSYDHLTGEQIDPPKRNRNIKKYL
;
A
#
# COMPACT_ATOMS: atom_id res chain seq x y z
N MET A 1 -35.17 6.38 -40.03
CA MET A 1 -34.47 6.11 -38.76
C MET A 1 -33.97 7.43 -38.18
N THR A 2 -34.68 7.95 -37.18
CA THR A 2 -34.41 9.21 -36.50
C THR A 2 -33.16 9.09 -35.63
N LYS A 3 -32.07 9.78 -36.00
CA LYS A 3 -30.94 10.04 -35.10
C LYS A 3 -31.44 10.88 -33.93
N GLY A 4 -31.31 10.38 -32.71
CA GLY A 4 -31.66 11.11 -31.49
C GLY A 4 -30.88 12.41 -31.42
N LYS A 5 -31.58 13.53 -31.24
CA LYS A 5 -30.98 14.84 -30.97
C LYS A 5 -30.21 14.72 -29.64
N GLY A 6 -28.89 14.93 -29.67
CA GLY A 6 -28.14 15.21 -28.45
C GLY A 6 -28.71 16.48 -27.82
N SER A 7 -29.00 16.45 -26.52
CA SER A 7 -29.56 17.59 -25.81
C SER A 7 -28.59 18.78 -25.87
N VAL A 8 -29.08 19.94 -26.31
CA VAL A 8 -28.30 21.17 -26.29
C VAL A 8 -28.01 21.51 -24.83
N PRO A 9 -26.76 21.84 -24.45
CA PRO A 9 -26.45 22.25 -23.09
C PRO A 9 -27.34 23.43 -22.65
N GLN A 10 -27.85 23.35 -21.42
CA GLN A 10 -28.80 24.32 -20.88
C GLN A 10 -28.16 25.22 -19.83
N VAL A 11 -28.62 26.46 -19.74
CA VAL A 11 -28.20 27.44 -18.75
C VAL A 11 -29.42 27.96 -17.98
N TRP A 12 -29.22 28.29 -16.71
CA TRP A 12 -30.27 28.86 -15.87
C TRP A 12 -30.37 30.36 -16.12
N GLU A 13 -31.56 30.80 -16.51
CA GLU A 13 -31.89 32.22 -16.64
C GLU A 13 -32.83 32.63 -15.51
N HIS A 14 -32.55 33.80 -14.91
CA HIS A 14 -33.34 34.34 -13.80
C HIS A 14 -34.27 35.43 -14.31
N TYR A 15 -35.54 35.36 -13.90
CA TYR A 15 -36.52 36.39 -14.20
C TYR A 15 -37.17 36.92 -12.91
N GLY A 16 -37.15 38.24 -12.75
CA GLY A 16 -37.85 39.01 -11.69
C GLY A 16 -37.04 39.29 -10.41
N GLY A 17 -37.37 40.41 -9.74
CA GLY A 17 -36.86 40.82 -8.41
C GLY A 17 -37.37 39.93 -7.26
N ASP A 18 -37.50 40.44 -6.03
CA ASP A 18 -37.64 39.76 -4.70
C ASP A 18 -38.44 38.43 -4.54
N ARG A 19 -39.13 37.91 -5.57
CA ARG A 19 -39.57 36.51 -5.69
C ARG A 19 -39.30 35.93 -7.09
N GLY A 20 -38.06 36.04 -7.57
CA GLY A 20 -37.66 35.58 -8.90
C GLY A 20 -37.73 34.06 -9.05
N TYR A 21 -38.07 33.59 -10.25
CA TYR A 21 -38.04 32.18 -10.61
C TYR A 21 -36.95 31.94 -11.67
N ARG A 22 -36.46 30.68 -11.72
CA ARG A 22 -35.40 30.26 -12.65
C ARG A 22 -35.97 29.30 -13.66
N ILE A 23 -35.63 29.50 -14.93
CA ILE A 23 -35.96 28.58 -16.00
C ILE A 23 -34.68 28.06 -16.66
N LEU A 24 -34.69 26.78 -17.04
CA LEU A 24 -33.66 26.18 -17.88
C LEU A 24 -33.98 26.54 -19.33
N ARG A 25 -33.04 27.22 -19.98
CA ARG A 25 -33.10 27.42 -21.44
C ARG A 25 -31.88 26.83 -22.11
N ASP A 26 -32.03 26.45 -23.37
CA ASP A 26 -30.91 26.02 -24.20
C ASP A 26 -29.92 27.18 -24.38
N MET A 27 -28.63 26.85 -24.43
CA MET A 27 -27.59 27.84 -24.71
C MET A 27 -27.75 28.38 -26.14
N THR A 28 -27.59 29.69 -26.29
CA THR A 28 -27.58 30.35 -27.61
C THR A 28 -26.34 29.96 -28.41
N PRO A 29 -26.35 30.10 -29.76
CA PRO A 29 -25.18 29.81 -30.59
C PRO A 29 -23.91 30.57 -30.18
N SER A 30 -24.04 31.80 -29.70
CA SER A 30 -22.92 32.61 -29.20
C SER A 30 -22.37 32.10 -27.86
N GLU A 31 -23.23 31.65 -26.95
CA GLU A 31 -22.82 31.02 -25.68
C GLU A 31 -22.13 29.67 -25.91
N LEU A 32 -22.61 28.88 -26.88
CA LEU A 32 -21.96 27.62 -27.27
C LEU A 32 -20.60 27.86 -27.93
N ALA A 33 -20.49 28.86 -28.81
CA ALA A 33 -19.22 29.23 -29.44
C ALA A 33 -18.20 29.73 -28.40
N LYS A 34 -18.65 30.55 -27.44
CA LYS A 34 -17.80 31.01 -26.34
C LYS A 34 -17.32 29.86 -25.46
N ARG A 35 -18.21 28.94 -25.08
CA ARG A 35 -17.86 27.74 -24.31
C ARG A 35 -16.87 26.84 -25.06
N GLY A 36 -17.06 26.65 -26.36
CA GLY A 36 -16.13 25.90 -27.21
C GLY A 36 -14.75 26.55 -27.26
N ALA A 37 -14.69 27.88 -27.41
CA ALA A 37 -13.44 28.63 -27.39
C ALA A 37 -12.73 28.57 -26.03
N ASP A 38 -13.47 28.70 -24.92
CA ASP A 38 -12.93 28.60 -23.56
C ASP A 38 -12.39 27.19 -23.29
N GLN A 39 -13.08 26.16 -23.77
CA GLN A 39 -12.64 24.77 -23.63
C GLN A 39 -11.39 24.47 -24.46
N GLN A 40 -11.34 24.96 -25.71
CA GLN A 40 -10.15 24.83 -26.55
C GLN A 40 -8.95 25.57 -25.93
N ALA A 41 -9.15 26.78 -25.40
CA ALA A 41 -8.10 27.54 -24.75
C ALA A 41 -7.56 26.83 -23.49
N TYR A 42 -8.43 26.13 -22.76
CA TYR A 42 -8.05 25.30 -21.61
C TYR A 42 -7.26 24.07 -22.03
N GLU A 43 -7.68 23.35 -23.08
CA GLU A 43 -6.97 22.19 -23.62
C GLU A 43 -5.59 22.57 -24.19
N ASP A 44 -5.50 23.71 -24.90
CA ASP A 44 -4.23 24.24 -25.41
C ASP A 44 -3.28 24.64 -24.27
N MET A 45 -3.81 25.19 -23.17
CA MET A 45 -3.02 25.53 -21.99
C MET A 45 -2.47 24.28 -21.30
N LEU A 46 -3.29 23.24 -21.12
CA LEU A 46 -2.85 21.95 -20.58
C LEU A 46 -1.79 21.29 -21.47
N ALA A 47 -1.95 21.33 -22.80
CA ALA A 47 -0.98 20.79 -23.74
C ALA A 47 0.38 21.52 -23.65
N ARG A 48 0.36 22.86 -23.50
CA ARG A 48 1.58 23.65 -23.28
C ARG A 48 2.25 23.32 -21.94
N GLN A 49 1.46 23.12 -20.88
CA GLN A 49 1.99 22.75 -19.57
C GLN A 49 2.60 21.35 -19.58
N ALA A 50 1.95 20.39 -20.24
CA ALA A 50 2.47 19.04 -20.43
C ALA A 50 3.77 19.04 -21.26
N ALA A 51 3.84 19.83 -22.34
CA ALA A 51 5.04 19.99 -23.16
C ALA A 51 6.19 20.70 -22.42
N TYR A 52 5.87 21.67 -21.58
CA TYR A 52 6.86 22.34 -20.72
C TYR A 52 7.40 21.39 -19.65
N MET A 53 6.52 20.63 -18.98
CA MET A 53 6.91 19.65 -17.98
C MET A 53 7.73 18.50 -18.59
N SER A 54 7.35 18.01 -19.78
CA SER A 54 8.11 16.96 -20.47
C SER A 54 9.48 17.44 -20.91
N LYS A 55 9.60 18.66 -21.44
CA LYS A 55 10.89 19.29 -21.75
C LYS A 55 11.74 19.50 -20.50
N ARG A 56 11.14 19.95 -19.39
CA ARG A 56 11.85 20.14 -18.11
C ARG A 56 12.33 18.80 -17.53
N LEU A 57 11.54 17.74 -17.64
CA LEU A 57 11.93 16.38 -17.26
C LEU A 57 13.06 15.84 -18.14
N ALA A 58 13.02 16.10 -19.45
CA ALA A 58 14.08 15.73 -20.38
C ALA A 58 15.37 16.51 -20.11
N GLN A 59 15.27 17.81 -19.81
CA GLN A 59 16.42 18.66 -19.49
C GLN A 59 17.07 18.26 -18.16
N VAL A 60 16.28 17.91 -17.13
CA VAL A 60 16.80 17.33 -15.86
C VAL A 60 17.49 15.98 -16.10
N ARG A 61 17.07 15.23 -17.13
CA ARG A 61 17.70 13.97 -17.55
C ARG A 61 18.99 14.20 -18.36
N GLU A 62 19.07 15.26 -19.16
CA GLU A 62 20.25 15.64 -19.96
C GLU A 62 21.33 16.37 -19.13
N GLU A 63 20.96 17.14 -18.10
CA GLU A 63 21.89 17.85 -17.21
C GLU A 63 22.62 16.92 -16.21
N GLN A 64 22.42 15.60 -16.29
CA GLN A 64 23.09 14.62 -15.43
C GLN A 64 24.13 13.80 -16.20
N PRO A 65 25.34 13.62 -15.66
CA PRO A 65 26.32 12.73 -16.26
C PRO A 65 25.76 11.31 -16.32
N SER A 66 25.78 10.73 -17.52
CA SER A 66 25.29 9.40 -17.87
C SER A 66 26.19 8.26 -17.37
N ASP A 67 26.83 8.43 -16.21
CA ASP A 67 27.78 7.44 -15.67
C ASP A 67 27.76 7.42 -14.14
N MET A 68 26.58 7.24 -13.53
CA MET A 68 26.54 6.74 -12.15
C MET A 68 26.66 5.22 -12.20
N LYS A 69 27.89 4.72 -12.18
CA LYS A 69 28.23 3.33 -11.81
C LYS A 69 27.85 3.10 -10.34
N GLY A 70 26.57 2.95 -10.06
CA GLY A 70 26.06 2.56 -8.75
C GLY A 70 25.55 1.14 -8.82
N CYS A 71 26.10 0.25 -8.00
CA CYS A 71 25.57 -1.10 -7.85
C CYS A 71 24.10 -1.05 -7.40
N VAL A 72 23.34 -2.09 -7.73
CA VAL A 72 21.96 -2.32 -7.27
C VAL A 72 21.84 -3.71 -6.64
N PHE A 73 20.94 -3.88 -5.68
CA PHE A 73 20.72 -5.17 -5.04
C PHE A 73 20.00 -6.14 -5.97
N ALA A 74 18.95 -5.65 -6.63
CA ALA A 74 18.17 -6.40 -7.61
C ALA A 74 17.77 -5.48 -8.76
N LYS A 75 17.74 -6.03 -9.98
CA LYS A 75 17.28 -5.41 -11.23
C LYS A 75 16.67 -6.48 -12.13
N SER A 76 15.96 -6.05 -13.17
CA SER A 76 15.45 -6.96 -14.19
C SER A 76 16.60 -7.61 -14.96
N CYS A 77 16.52 -8.93 -15.15
CA CYS A 77 17.43 -9.69 -16.00
C CYS A 77 17.20 -9.46 -17.50
N LYS A 78 16.17 -8.69 -17.88
CA LYS A 78 15.94 -8.27 -19.27
C LYS A 78 16.73 -7.03 -19.66
N LEU A 79 17.34 -6.35 -18.69
CA LEU A 79 18.24 -5.24 -18.98
C LEU A 79 19.57 -5.77 -19.52
N PRO A 80 20.23 -5.03 -20.43
CA PRO A 80 21.57 -5.39 -20.88
C PRO A 80 22.58 -5.46 -19.71
N ASP A 81 23.69 -6.14 -19.97
CA ASP A 81 24.81 -6.24 -19.04
C ASP A 81 25.25 -4.86 -18.56
N SER A 82 25.49 -4.75 -17.26
CA SER A 82 25.91 -3.53 -16.56
C SER A 82 24.88 -2.38 -16.57
N VAL A 83 23.73 -2.52 -17.24
CA VAL A 83 22.67 -1.50 -17.30
C VAL A 83 21.66 -1.72 -16.18
N ILE A 84 21.50 -0.75 -15.28
CA ILE A 84 20.58 -0.87 -14.13
C ILE A 84 19.20 -0.24 -14.38
N ASP A 85 19.06 0.52 -15.46
CA ASP A 85 17.90 1.36 -15.77
C ASP A 85 17.38 1.10 -17.19
N TYR A 86 16.06 1.17 -17.36
CA TYR A 86 15.45 1.25 -18.68
C TYR A 86 15.71 2.62 -19.30
N HIS A 87 16.44 2.62 -20.42
CA HIS A 87 16.67 3.81 -21.22
C HIS A 87 15.70 3.86 -22.39
N ASN A 88 14.57 4.57 -22.20
CA ASN A 88 13.63 4.86 -23.28
C ASN A 88 13.49 6.39 -23.45
N PRO A 89 13.55 6.92 -24.69
CA PRO A 89 13.29 8.34 -24.96
C PRO A 89 11.99 8.88 -24.37
N THR A 90 10.94 8.05 -24.25
CA THR A 90 9.65 8.44 -23.66
C THR A 90 9.61 8.30 -22.13
N GLY A 91 10.67 7.75 -21.52
CA GLY A 91 10.72 7.43 -20.10
C GLY A 91 9.87 6.22 -19.69
N TYR A 92 9.40 5.43 -20.66
CA TYR A 92 8.64 4.22 -20.40
C TYR A 92 9.48 3.15 -19.67
N ILE A 93 8.90 2.60 -18.60
CA ILE A 93 9.39 1.44 -17.85
C ILE A 93 8.33 0.33 -18.01
N PRO A 94 8.70 -0.87 -18.48
CA PRO A 94 7.74 -1.95 -18.68
C PRO A 94 7.22 -2.51 -17.36
N THR A 95 5.96 -2.96 -17.36
CA THR A 95 5.45 -3.84 -16.30
C THR A 95 6.02 -5.24 -16.51
N GLU A 96 6.59 -5.83 -15.46
CA GLU A 96 7.31 -7.10 -15.54
C GLU A 96 6.88 -8.07 -14.45
N ALA A 97 7.15 -9.36 -14.65
CA ALA A 97 6.90 -10.34 -13.61
C ALA A 97 8.04 -10.31 -12.59
N LEU A 98 7.75 -10.55 -11.31
CA LEU A 98 8.79 -10.58 -10.26
C LEU A 98 9.91 -11.60 -10.55
N ARG A 99 9.60 -12.71 -11.25
CA ARG A 99 10.59 -13.70 -11.69
C ARG A 99 11.71 -13.12 -12.56
N ASP A 100 11.46 -11.98 -13.22
CA ASP A 100 12.46 -11.30 -14.04
C ASP A 100 13.50 -10.57 -13.17
N TYR A 101 13.25 -10.40 -11.86
CA TYR A 101 14.19 -9.78 -10.90
C TYR A 101 14.92 -10.81 -10.03
N GLY A 102 14.35 -12.01 -9.86
CA GLY A 102 14.92 -13.04 -9.00
C GLY A 102 13.94 -14.15 -8.63
N GLN A 103 14.41 -15.11 -7.85
CA GLN A 103 13.58 -16.17 -7.29
C GLN A 103 12.88 -15.67 -6.02
N PHE A 104 11.55 -15.69 -6.05
CA PHE A 104 10.72 -15.28 -4.91
C PHE A 104 10.19 -16.48 -4.15
N THR A 105 10.33 -16.44 -2.83
CA THR A 105 9.78 -17.42 -1.89
C THR A 105 8.87 -16.70 -0.90
N LEU A 106 7.66 -17.20 -0.72
CA LEU A 106 6.70 -16.67 0.23
C LEU A 106 6.58 -17.62 1.41
N LEU A 107 6.81 -17.10 2.61
CA LEU A 107 6.73 -17.85 3.86
C LEU A 107 5.58 -17.34 4.73
N GLY A 108 4.97 -18.24 5.49
CA GLY A 108 3.92 -17.89 6.44
C GLY A 108 3.98 -18.69 7.72
N GLY A 109 3.46 -18.10 8.79
CA GLY A 109 3.30 -18.75 10.09
C GLY A 109 1.93 -18.48 10.69
N ARG A 110 1.38 -19.48 11.39
CA ARG A 110 0.02 -19.44 11.98
C ARG A 110 0.00 -19.42 13.50
N GLN A 111 1.06 -19.89 14.14
CA GLN A 111 1.10 -20.08 15.57
C GLN A 111 2.48 -19.71 16.11
N ALA A 112 2.48 -19.12 17.30
CA ALA A 112 3.69 -18.94 18.09
C ALA A 112 3.91 -20.17 18.98
N ASP A 113 5.16 -20.63 19.08
CA ASP A 113 5.57 -21.67 20.02
C ASP A 113 5.54 -21.16 21.48
N GLU A 114 5.90 -22.03 22.42
CA GLU A 114 5.96 -21.69 23.86
C GLU A 114 6.94 -20.55 24.18
N SER A 115 7.93 -20.33 23.31
CA SER A 115 8.89 -19.23 23.40
C SER A 115 8.39 -17.94 22.71
N GLY A 116 7.17 -17.94 22.17
CA GLY A 116 6.58 -16.81 21.47
C GLY A 116 7.07 -16.62 20.03
N ARG A 117 7.81 -17.58 19.47
CA ARG A 117 8.37 -17.52 18.11
C ARG A 117 7.42 -18.15 17.10
N ILE A 118 7.33 -17.55 15.93
CA ILE A 118 6.47 -18.04 14.85
C ILE A 118 7.35 -18.73 13.81
N GLN A 119 7.34 -20.06 13.79
CA GLN A 119 8.05 -20.82 12.77
C GLN A 119 7.47 -20.52 11.39
N LEU A 120 8.32 -20.12 10.45
CA LEU A 120 7.93 -19.81 9.09
C LEU A 120 8.00 -21.08 8.22
N LYS A 121 6.93 -21.32 7.48
CA LYS A 121 6.79 -22.44 6.54
C LYS A 121 6.53 -21.92 5.13
N SER A 122 6.94 -22.68 4.11
CA SER A 122 6.80 -22.27 2.71
C SER A 122 5.33 -22.28 2.26
N ILE A 123 4.86 -21.15 1.74
CA ILE A 123 3.57 -21.03 1.01
C ILE A 123 3.81 -21.29 -0.47
N SER A 124 4.86 -20.70 -1.04
CA SER A 124 5.24 -20.87 -2.43
C SER A 124 6.71 -20.54 -2.66
N GLY A 125 7.25 -21.04 -3.78
CA GLY A 125 8.67 -20.92 -4.08
C GLY A 125 9.54 -21.82 -3.20
N SER A 126 10.84 -21.77 -3.45
CA SER A 126 11.82 -22.53 -2.71
C SER A 126 13.12 -21.76 -2.66
N LEU A 127 13.67 -21.61 -1.46
CA LEU A 127 15.07 -21.23 -1.28
C LEU A 127 15.94 -22.51 -1.31
N PRO A 128 17.21 -22.40 -1.74
CA PRO A 128 18.18 -23.47 -1.55
C PRO A 128 18.22 -23.94 -0.09
N ALA A 129 18.40 -25.24 0.13
CA ALA A 129 18.40 -25.81 1.48
C ALA A 129 19.53 -25.25 2.37
N SER A 130 20.61 -24.72 1.77
CA SER A 130 21.68 -24.02 2.48
C SER A 130 21.20 -22.81 3.31
N PHE A 131 20.05 -22.23 2.96
CA PHE A 131 19.44 -21.15 3.75
C PHE A 131 18.90 -21.63 5.11
N GLY A 132 18.75 -22.93 5.35
CA GLY A 132 18.22 -23.45 6.60
C GLY A 132 16.76 -23.05 6.84
N THR A 133 16.44 -22.59 8.05
CA THR A 133 15.07 -22.24 8.44
C THR A 133 14.97 -20.88 9.12
N PHE A 134 13.77 -20.31 9.10
CA PHE A 134 13.49 -18.99 9.66
C PHE A 134 12.33 -19.02 10.65
N ALA A 135 12.39 -18.15 11.64
CA ALA A 135 11.32 -17.89 12.59
C ALA A 135 11.18 -16.40 12.84
N LEU A 136 9.95 -15.91 13.05
CA LEU A 136 9.77 -14.55 13.55
C LEU A 136 9.91 -14.56 15.08
N GLY A 137 10.84 -13.74 15.59
CA GLY A 137 10.93 -13.40 17.00
C GLY A 137 9.92 -12.30 17.34
N ARG A 138 9.30 -12.40 18.52
CA ARG A 138 8.57 -11.28 19.12
C ARG A 138 9.38 -10.80 20.31
N THR A 139 9.85 -9.56 20.26
CA THR A 139 10.21 -8.89 21.51
C THR A 139 8.91 -8.63 22.28
N PRO A 140 8.74 -9.15 23.51
CA PRO A 140 7.65 -8.67 24.35
C PRO A 140 7.80 -7.15 24.47
N PRO A 141 6.71 -6.36 24.41
CA PRO A 141 6.82 -4.95 24.72
C PRO A 141 7.46 -4.84 26.10
N VAL A 142 8.50 -4.02 26.22
CA VAL A 142 9.12 -3.69 27.50
C VAL A 142 7.99 -3.17 28.38
N SER A 143 7.52 -4.02 29.27
CA SER A 143 6.43 -3.69 30.17
C SER A 143 7.03 -2.74 31.20
N LEU A 144 6.86 -1.43 30.98
CA LEU A 144 6.92 -0.46 32.08
C LEU A 144 5.88 -0.94 33.09
N GLY A 145 6.38 -1.51 34.18
CA GLY A 145 5.62 -2.43 35.01
C GLY A 145 4.32 -1.84 35.52
N MET A 146 3.25 -2.64 35.49
CA MET A 146 2.24 -2.64 36.53
C MET A 146 1.66 -4.04 36.70
N ALA A 147 1.80 -4.51 37.94
CA ALA A 147 1.01 -5.49 38.69
C ALA A 147 0.57 -6.80 38.00
N ALA A 148 1.08 -7.90 38.57
CA ALA A 148 0.49 -9.22 38.52
C ALA A 148 -1.01 -9.17 38.90
N GLY A 149 -1.86 -9.82 38.10
CA GLY A 149 -3.23 -10.12 38.48
C GLY A 149 -4.21 -10.15 37.32
N ALA A 150 -4.23 -11.27 36.58
CA ALA A 150 -5.44 -11.96 36.10
C ALA A 150 -5.06 -12.92 34.97
N ALA A 151 -5.05 -14.21 35.30
CA ALA A 151 -5.14 -15.27 34.32
C ALA A 151 -6.45 -15.11 33.55
N GLY A 152 -6.34 -14.68 32.30
CA GLY A 152 -7.44 -14.53 31.36
C GLY A 152 -6.92 -14.80 29.97
N ALA A 153 -6.42 -16.01 29.73
CA ALA A 153 -6.15 -16.50 28.40
C ALA A 153 -7.49 -16.61 27.66
N VAL A 154 -7.93 -15.53 27.02
CA VAL A 154 -8.95 -15.60 25.99
C VAL A 154 -8.29 -16.21 24.77
N THR A 155 -8.15 -17.54 24.77
CA THR A 155 -7.90 -18.31 23.56
C THR A 155 -9.19 -18.28 22.75
N ALA A 156 -9.46 -17.14 22.11
CA ALA A 156 -10.35 -17.16 20.96
C ALA A 156 -9.73 -18.17 19.98
N PRO A 157 -10.49 -19.17 19.49
CA PRO A 157 -9.95 -20.11 18.53
C PRO A 157 -9.58 -19.29 17.29
N VAL A 158 -8.28 -19.17 17.03
CA VAL A 158 -7.81 -18.69 15.74
C VAL A 158 -8.37 -19.70 14.75
N ALA A 159 -9.34 -19.28 13.92
CA ALA A 159 -9.87 -20.12 12.87
C ALA A 159 -8.69 -20.75 12.14
N ALA A 160 -8.64 -22.08 12.08
CA ALA A 160 -7.57 -22.82 11.44
C ALA A 160 -7.43 -22.30 10.00
N GLY A 161 -6.42 -21.46 9.74
CA GLY A 161 -6.24 -20.82 8.43
C GLY A 161 -5.57 -19.44 8.44
N VAL A 162 -5.78 -18.61 9.45
CA VAL A 162 -5.28 -17.22 9.45
C VAL A 162 -3.76 -17.16 9.68
N LEU A 163 -3.03 -16.55 8.75
CA LEU A 163 -1.61 -16.24 8.91
C LEU A 163 -1.44 -15.10 9.94
N ILE A 164 -0.52 -15.29 10.88
CA ILE A 164 -0.13 -14.27 11.87
C ILE A 164 1.22 -13.63 11.53
N GLY A 165 1.98 -14.24 10.63
CA GLY A 165 3.18 -13.67 10.03
C GLY A 165 3.30 -14.09 8.57
N LEU A 166 3.61 -13.14 7.70
CA LEU A 166 3.85 -13.32 6.27
C LEU A 166 5.17 -12.65 5.91
N VAL A 167 6.06 -13.38 5.25
CA VAL A 167 7.40 -12.90 4.87
C VAL A 167 7.67 -13.26 3.42
N GLY A 168 8.01 -12.27 2.61
CA GLY A 168 8.45 -12.44 1.23
C GLY A 168 9.97 -12.36 1.17
N LEU A 169 10.60 -13.32 0.49
CA LEU A 169 12.04 -13.38 0.30
C LEU A 169 12.34 -13.40 -1.20
N LEU A 170 13.10 -12.43 -1.69
CA LEU A 170 13.56 -12.36 -3.07
C LEU A 170 15.08 -12.58 -3.08
N MET A 171 15.49 -13.67 -3.72
CA MET A 171 16.89 -13.92 -4.08
C MET A 171 17.12 -13.33 -5.48
N PRO A 172 17.94 -12.26 -5.61
CA PRO A 172 18.18 -11.63 -6.91
C PRO A 172 18.77 -12.62 -7.92
N THR A 173 18.43 -12.46 -9.20
CA THR A 173 19.10 -13.21 -10.27
C THR A 173 20.57 -12.84 -10.29
N ASN A 174 21.47 -13.82 -10.19
CA ASN A 174 22.90 -13.56 -10.40
C ASN A 174 23.16 -13.31 -11.89
N LEU A 175 23.50 -12.08 -12.24
CA LEU A 175 23.74 -11.66 -13.62
C LEU A 175 25.21 -11.78 -14.04
N GLY A 176 26.15 -11.84 -13.08
CA GLY A 176 27.58 -11.85 -13.39
C GLY A 176 28.11 -10.62 -14.13
N ASP A 177 27.32 -9.54 -14.23
CA ASP A 177 27.56 -8.37 -15.10
C ASP A 177 28.20 -7.17 -14.37
N GLY A 178 28.58 -7.36 -13.11
CA GLY A 178 29.20 -6.34 -12.25
C GLY A 178 28.27 -5.20 -11.81
N SER A 179 26.97 -5.24 -12.16
CA SER A 179 26.01 -4.20 -11.77
C SER A 179 25.39 -4.43 -10.39
N LEU A 180 25.57 -5.62 -9.82
CA LEU A 180 25.04 -5.96 -8.50
C LEU A 180 26.04 -5.68 -7.39
N TYR A 181 25.55 -5.36 -6.19
CA TYR A 181 26.43 -5.27 -5.02
C TYR A 181 27.06 -6.63 -4.73
N THR A 182 28.33 -6.62 -4.35
CA THR A 182 28.98 -7.76 -3.71
C THR A 182 28.51 -7.90 -2.25
N GLU A 183 28.64 -9.09 -1.69
CA GLU A 183 28.28 -9.32 -0.28
C GLU A 183 29.12 -8.47 0.68
N GLU A 184 30.41 -8.31 0.39
CA GLU A 184 31.32 -7.48 1.18
C GLU A 184 30.88 -6.01 1.19
N GLN A 185 30.50 -5.47 0.02
CA GLN A 185 29.93 -4.13 -0.07
C GLN A 185 28.68 -4.01 0.80
N LEU A 186 27.72 -4.94 0.69
CA LEU A 186 26.48 -4.88 1.46
C LEU A 186 26.74 -4.88 2.99
N ARG A 187 27.70 -5.66 3.48
CA ARG A 187 28.06 -5.69 4.92
C ARG A 187 28.53 -4.34 5.46
N SER A 188 29.11 -3.51 4.60
CA SER A 188 29.64 -2.19 4.97
C SER A 188 28.63 -1.05 4.84
N LEU A 189 27.45 -1.32 4.29
CA LEU A 189 26.43 -0.33 3.97
C LEU A 189 25.30 -0.35 5.00
N GLU A 190 24.82 0.83 5.39
CA GLU A 190 23.57 0.97 6.18
C GLU A 190 22.33 0.89 5.28
N GLN A 191 22.46 1.34 4.03
CA GLN A 191 21.42 1.30 3.02
C GLN A 191 22.03 0.94 1.67
N ALA A 192 21.27 0.21 0.86
CA ALA A 192 21.68 -0.13 -0.50
C ALA A 192 20.55 0.09 -1.50
N ARG A 193 20.95 0.42 -2.73
CA ARG A 193 20.02 0.71 -3.83
C ARG A 193 19.37 -0.59 -4.33
N THR A 194 18.08 -0.60 -4.61
CA THR A 194 17.36 -1.68 -5.31
C THR A 194 16.48 -1.11 -6.42
N ARG A 195 16.25 -1.86 -7.51
CA ARG A 195 15.31 -1.51 -8.58
C ARG A 195 13.91 -2.07 -8.40
N VAL A 196 13.69 -2.85 -7.35
CA VAL A 196 12.38 -3.43 -7.03
C VAL A 196 12.10 -3.32 -5.54
N ARG A 197 10.87 -2.92 -5.22
CA ARG A 197 10.30 -2.98 -3.86
C ARG A 197 8.93 -3.64 -3.91
N LEU A 198 8.68 -4.55 -2.98
CA LEU A 198 7.54 -5.46 -2.97
C LEU A 198 6.63 -5.13 -1.80
N HIS A 199 5.34 -5.32 -2.03
CA HIS A 199 4.31 -5.37 -1.00
C HIS A 199 3.65 -6.73 -1.02
N ILE A 200 3.38 -7.26 0.16
CA ILE A 200 2.58 -8.46 0.36
C ILE A 200 1.61 -8.23 1.51
N GLU A 201 0.42 -8.80 1.43
CA GLU A 201 -0.58 -8.72 2.50
C GLU A 201 -1.52 -9.92 2.48
N THR A 202 -2.07 -10.24 3.65
CA THR A 202 -3.19 -11.17 3.78
C THR A 202 -4.49 -10.37 3.86
N GLN A 203 -5.33 -10.51 2.84
CA GLN A 203 -6.63 -9.87 2.74
C GLN A 203 -7.60 -10.40 3.81
N THR A 204 -8.72 -9.70 3.98
CA THR A 204 -9.72 -10.03 5.00
C THR A 204 -10.40 -11.38 4.79
N ASP A 205 -10.44 -11.86 3.54
CA ASP A 205 -10.96 -13.17 3.16
C ASP A 205 -9.91 -14.30 3.28
N GLY A 206 -8.70 -13.98 3.74
CA GLY A 206 -7.59 -14.92 3.87
C GLY A 206 -6.79 -15.14 2.58
N THR A 207 -7.18 -14.51 1.47
CA THR A 207 -6.38 -14.53 0.24
C THR A 207 -5.14 -13.65 0.37
N LEU A 208 -4.17 -13.87 -0.51
CA LEU A 208 -2.92 -13.12 -0.52
C LEU A 208 -2.92 -12.13 -1.68
N LYS A 209 -2.58 -10.87 -1.39
CA LYS A 209 -2.28 -9.85 -2.41
C LYS A 209 -0.78 -9.58 -2.40
N GLY A 210 -0.21 -9.41 -3.58
CA GLY A 210 1.17 -9.00 -3.74
C GLY A 210 1.38 -8.24 -5.04
N TYR A 211 2.21 -7.21 -4.99
CA TYR A 211 2.61 -6.38 -6.12
C TYR A 211 3.96 -5.74 -5.79
N GLY A 212 4.61 -5.12 -6.76
CA GLY A 212 5.80 -4.33 -6.51
C GLY A 212 5.91 -3.14 -7.44
N TYR A 213 6.84 -2.25 -7.11
CA TYR A 213 7.16 -1.10 -7.93
C TYR A 213 8.63 -1.16 -8.37
N ASN A 214 8.85 -0.76 -9.62
CA ASN A 214 10.18 -0.41 -10.09
C ASN A 214 10.56 0.98 -9.54
N THR A 215 11.75 1.10 -8.96
CA THR A 215 12.18 2.33 -8.26
C THR A 215 12.94 3.32 -9.14
N GLN A 216 13.27 2.97 -10.39
CA GLN A 216 14.14 3.77 -11.26
C GLN A 216 13.68 5.23 -11.39
N ALA A 217 12.37 5.46 -11.51
CA ALA A 217 11.79 6.80 -11.66
C ALA A 217 11.56 7.54 -10.32
N ARG A 218 11.83 6.88 -9.18
CA ARG A 218 11.61 7.38 -7.82
C ARG A 218 12.84 7.14 -6.96
N ARG A 219 13.80 8.06 -7.03
CA ARG A 219 15.03 8.00 -6.22
C ARG A 219 14.77 8.04 -4.72
N ASP A 220 13.65 8.61 -4.28
CA ASP A 220 13.19 8.55 -2.90
C ASP A 220 12.79 7.13 -2.46
N TRP A 221 12.60 6.20 -3.39
CA TRP A 221 12.22 4.81 -3.11
C TRP A 221 13.36 3.81 -3.28
N GLU A 222 14.47 4.20 -3.91
CA GLU A 222 15.48 3.24 -4.36
C GLU A 222 16.42 2.74 -3.26
N MET A 223 16.59 3.49 -2.16
CA MET A 223 17.46 3.14 -1.06
C MET A 223 16.67 2.48 0.07
N ILE A 224 17.08 1.28 0.49
CA ILE A 224 16.46 0.54 1.61
C ILE A 224 17.52 0.09 2.61
N PRO A 225 17.15 -0.11 3.89
CA PRO A 225 18.13 -0.46 4.91
C PRO A 225 18.70 -1.86 4.70
N VAL A 226 19.98 -2.01 5.05
CA VAL A 226 20.69 -3.28 5.07
C VAL A 226 20.75 -3.76 6.52
N VAL A 227 20.29 -4.98 6.75
CA VAL A 227 20.25 -5.62 8.08
C VAL A 227 21.09 -6.88 8.03
N THR A 228 22.01 -7.02 8.98
CA THR A 228 22.88 -8.18 9.09
C THR A 228 22.50 -9.01 10.32
N PHE A 229 22.47 -10.34 10.19
CA PHE A 229 22.30 -11.22 11.34
C PHE A 229 23.42 -11.04 12.37
N GLN A 230 23.02 -10.94 13.64
CA GLN A 230 23.92 -10.86 14.78
C GLN A 230 23.76 -12.07 15.69
N VAL A 231 24.86 -12.51 16.30
CA VAL A 231 24.83 -13.58 17.29
C VAL A 231 24.24 -13.04 18.59
N ARG A 232 23.14 -13.65 19.05
CA ARG A 232 22.51 -13.37 20.35
C ARG A 232 22.35 -14.70 21.11
N GLY A 233 23.30 -14.99 21.98
CA GLY A 233 23.40 -16.30 22.64
C GLY A 233 23.71 -17.39 21.61
N GLU A 234 22.87 -18.41 21.54
CA GLU A 234 22.99 -19.52 20.56
C GLU A 234 22.25 -19.22 19.23
N GLN A 235 21.70 -18.02 19.07
CA GLN A 235 20.84 -17.67 17.94
C GLN A 235 21.47 -16.65 17.00
N GLN A 236 21.10 -16.72 15.73
CA GLN A 236 21.35 -15.65 14.76
C GLN A 236 20.08 -14.82 14.62
N VAL A 237 20.14 -13.55 14.98
CA VAL A 237 18.98 -12.64 15.03
C VAL A 237 19.25 -11.42 14.15
N ALA A 238 18.31 -11.13 13.26
CA ALA A 238 18.23 -9.88 12.51
C ALA A 238 17.09 -9.05 13.08
N ASP A 239 17.40 -7.85 13.58
CA ASP A 239 16.43 -6.90 14.11
C ASP A 239 16.08 -5.87 13.04
N PHE A 240 14.79 -5.75 12.73
CA PHE A 240 14.25 -4.87 11.71
C PHE A 240 13.56 -3.64 12.30
N GLY A 241 13.67 -3.43 13.62
CA GLY A 241 12.95 -2.40 14.35
C GLY A 241 11.49 -2.76 14.58
N ASP A 242 10.78 -1.89 15.32
CA ASP A 242 9.36 -2.05 15.67
C ASP A 242 8.98 -3.41 16.30
N GLY A 243 9.95 -4.07 16.94
CA GLY A 243 9.78 -5.38 17.55
C GLY A 243 9.64 -6.54 16.55
N VAL A 244 10.08 -6.34 15.32
CA VAL A 244 10.16 -7.38 14.29
C VAL A 244 11.57 -7.94 14.26
N GLU A 245 11.73 -9.20 14.66
CA GLU A 245 12.99 -9.92 14.55
C GLU A 245 12.81 -11.14 13.66
N LEU A 246 13.83 -11.43 12.84
CA LEU A 246 13.95 -12.72 12.14
C LEU A 246 15.07 -13.51 12.82
N ILE A 247 14.77 -14.74 13.19
CA ILE A 247 15.70 -15.69 13.75
C ILE A 247 16.05 -16.66 12.63
N TRP A 248 17.34 -16.85 12.40
CA TRP A 248 17.85 -17.78 11.39
C TRP A 248 18.53 -18.97 12.06
N THR A 249 18.12 -20.16 11.64
CA THR A 249 18.78 -21.41 12.01
C THR A 249 19.48 -21.93 10.76
N PRO A 250 20.82 -21.91 10.72
CA PRO A 250 21.57 -22.38 9.56
C PRO A 250 21.31 -23.87 9.31
N ALA A 251 21.44 -24.29 8.06
CA ALA A 251 21.36 -25.70 7.73
C ALA A 251 22.53 -26.46 8.40
N VAL A 252 22.22 -27.57 9.07
CA VAL A 252 23.23 -28.44 9.69
C VAL A 252 24.13 -29.08 8.62
N ASP A 253 23.58 -29.34 7.45
CA ASP A 253 24.28 -29.84 6.28
C ASP A 253 23.80 -29.05 5.05
N ALA A 254 24.70 -28.29 4.43
CA ALA A 254 24.39 -27.50 3.23
C ALA A 254 24.08 -28.37 1.99
N SER A 255 24.41 -29.66 2.04
CA SER A 255 24.07 -30.66 1.03
C SER A 255 22.74 -31.38 1.31
N ALA A 256 22.13 -31.16 2.48
CA ALA A 256 20.83 -31.73 2.81
C ALA A 256 19.75 -31.21 1.85
N THR A 257 18.86 -32.09 1.43
CA THR A 257 17.78 -31.78 0.48
C THR A 257 16.53 -31.20 1.14
N LEU A 258 16.45 -31.24 2.48
CA LEU A 258 15.28 -30.79 3.24
C LEU A 258 15.35 -29.28 3.47
N GLY A 259 14.74 -28.52 2.56
CA GLY A 259 14.53 -27.08 2.70
C GLY A 259 13.42 -26.73 3.71
N ILE A 260 12.98 -25.47 3.67
CA ILE A 260 11.91 -24.97 4.55
C ILE A 260 10.64 -25.81 4.34
N PRO A 261 10.04 -26.38 5.40
CA PRO A 261 8.86 -27.23 5.27
C PRO A 261 7.66 -26.46 4.72
N ALA A 262 6.84 -27.12 3.91
CA ALA A 262 5.62 -26.52 3.35
C ALA A 262 4.58 -26.24 4.46
N LEU A 263 3.84 -25.15 4.28
CA LEU A 263 2.71 -24.81 5.13
C LEU A 263 1.51 -25.67 4.72
N GLU A 264 0.99 -26.46 5.66
CA GLU A 264 -0.20 -27.27 5.39
C GLU A 264 -1.42 -26.39 5.10
N ALA A 265 -2.18 -26.74 4.06
CA ALA A 265 -3.31 -25.96 3.57
C ALA A 265 -2.93 -24.47 3.35
N ALA A 266 -1.80 -24.21 2.71
CA ALA A 266 -1.34 -22.86 2.39
C ALA A 266 -2.35 -22.12 1.48
N PRO A 267 -2.55 -20.80 1.68
CA PRO A 267 -3.32 -20.00 0.74
C PRO A 267 -2.64 -19.95 -0.63
N GLN A 268 -3.41 -19.69 -1.68
CA GLN A 268 -2.86 -19.53 -3.03
C GLN A 268 -1.95 -18.29 -3.08
N ALA A 269 -0.72 -18.48 -3.56
CA ALA A 269 0.22 -17.38 -3.72
C ALA A 269 -0.20 -16.45 -4.88
N PRO A 270 -0.04 -15.13 -4.72
CA PRO A 270 -0.39 -14.18 -5.77
C PRO A 270 0.64 -14.21 -6.90
N HIS A 271 0.21 -13.89 -8.11
CA HIS A 271 1.14 -13.56 -9.18
C HIS A 271 1.58 -12.10 -9.01
N ILE A 272 2.88 -11.88 -8.75
CA ILE A 272 3.41 -10.55 -8.44
C ILE A 272 3.95 -9.90 -9.72
N TRP A 273 3.36 -8.76 -10.06
CA TRP A 273 3.81 -7.84 -11.10
C TRP A 273 4.57 -6.67 -10.49
N ILE A 274 5.62 -6.23 -11.20
CA ILE A 274 6.43 -5.07 -10.89
C ILE A 274 6.03 -3.96 -11.83
N PHE A 275 5.41 -2.92 -11.26
CA PHE A 275 4.81 -1.83 -12.01
C PHE A 275 5.74 -0.61 -12.06
N PRO A 276 5.68 0.18 -13.14
CA PRO A 276 6.24 1.53 -13.11
C PRO A 276 5.42 2.42 -12.17
N PRO A 277 6.03 3.39 -11.47
CA PRO A 277 5.35 4.26 -10.51
C PRO A 277 4.53 5.34 -11.25
N THR A 278 3.37 4.93 -11.77
CA THR A 278 2.49 5.77 -12.61
C THR A 278 1.04 5.68 -12.14
N PRO A 279 0.23 6.73 -12.37
CA PRO A 279 -1.20 6.70 -12.02
C PRO A 279 -1.99 5.53 -12.67
N ALA A 280 -1.54 5.07 -13.83
CA ALA A 280 -2.13 3.92 -14.51
C ALA A 280 -1.90 2.61 -13.73
N ALA A 281 -0.72 2.44 -13.12
CA ALA A 281 -0.43 1.30 -12.26
C ALA A 281 -1.30 1.30 -10.99
N ASP A 282 -1.53 2.48 -10.40
CA ASP A 282 -2.31 2.61 -9.17
C ASP A 282 -3.78 2.17 -9.38
N SER A 283 -4.31 2.43 -10.58
CA SER A 283 -5.65 1.99 -10.99
C SER A 283 -5.75 0.46 -11.17
N ILE A 284 -4.64 -0.20 -11.50
CA ILE A 284 -4.57 -1.66 -11.67
C ILE A 284 -4.40 -2.36 -10.32
N ILE A 285 -3.53 -1.83 -9.44
CA ILE A 285 -3.22 -2.43 -8.14
C ILE A 285 -4.40 -2.32 -7.17
N VAL A 286 -5.26 -1.30 -7.35
CA VAL A 286 -6.43 -0.96 -6.51
C VAL A 286 -6.02 -0.73 -5.05
N ASN A 287 -6.02 0.53 -4.62
CA ASN A 287 -5.56 0.97 -3.30
C ASN A 287 -4.11 0.50 -3.00
N PRO A 288 -3.11 0.97 -3.78
CA PRO A 288 -1.72 0.63 -3.50
C PRO A 288 -1.23 1.30 -2.20
N ILE A 289 -0.42 0.55 -1.46
CA ILE A 289 0.52 1.04 -0.46
C ILE A 289 1.84 1.29 -1.17
N TYR A 290 2.46 2.43 -0.89
CA TYR A 290 3.69 2.84 -1.56
C TYR A 290 4.95 2.45 -0.78
N PRO A 291 6.09 2.31 -1.47
CA PRO A 291 7.32 1.81 -0.85
C PRO A 291 7.78 2.48 0.45
N PRO A 292 7.61 3.79 0.67
CA PRO A 292 7.98 4.39 1.96
C PRO A 292 7.31 3.76 3.20
N GLU A 293 6.15 3.12 3.02
CA GLU A 293 5.40 2.43 4.10
C GLU A 293 5.77 0.94 4.22
N TYR A 294 6.59 0.40 3.30
CA TYR A 294 6.97 -1.00 3.32
C TYR A 294 7.92 -1.28 4.48
N LYS A 295 7.77 -2.47 5.07
CA LYS A 295 8.75 -3.07 5.99
C LYS A 295 9.64 -4.02 5.21
N ASP A 296 10.51 -3.47 4.40
CA ASP A 296 11.42 -4.21 3.53
C ASP A 296 12.87 -3.79 3.66
N PHE A 297 13.76 -4.76 3.48
CA PHE A 297 15.16 -4.66 3.84
C PHE A 297 16.01 -5.53 2.92
N ILE A 298 17.32 -5.24 2.88
CA ILE A 298 18.31 -6.17 2.38
C ILE A 298 18.88 -6.93 3.58
N LEU A 299 18.68 -8.24 3.59
CA LEU A 299 19.10 -9.15 4.64
C LEU A 299 20.42 -9.81 4.27
N VAL A 300 21.45 -9.59 5.09
CA VAL A 300 22.80 -10.11 4.89
C VAL A 300 23.12 -11.17 5.95
N PHE A 301 23.50 -12.36 5.49
CA PHE A 301 23.91 -13.49 6.33
C PHE A 301 25.37 -13.35 6.76
N PRO A 302 25.84 -13.96 7.87
CA PRO A 302 27.25 -13.91 8.28
C PRO A 302 28.24 -14.32 7.16
N ALA A 303 29.43 -13.74 7.13
CA ALA A 303 30.41 -13.89 6.03
C ALA A 303 30.78 -15.34 5.75
N ASP A 304 30.95 -16.14 6.80
CA ASP A 304 31.38 -17.53 6.68
C ASP A 304 30.22 -18.52 6.48
N SER A 305 29.00 -18.02 6.26
CA SER A 305 27.83 -18.88 6.09
C SER A 305 27.72 -19.52 4.70
N GLY A 306 28.34 -18.91 3.68
CA GLY A 306 28.14 -19.29 2.28
C GLY A 306 26.71 -19.06 1.76
N VAL A 307 25.90 -18.29 2.49
CA VAL A 307 24.50 -17.99 2.14
C VAL A 307 24.42 -16.58 1.57
N SER A 308 23.89 -16.46 0.35
CA SER A 308 23.79 -15.17 -0.34
C SER A 308 22.73 -14.26 0.31
N PRO A 309 22.93 -12.93 0.29
CA PRO A 309 21.94 -11.95 0.75
C PRO A 309 20.57 -12.07 0.07
N LEU A 310 19.51 -11.67 0.78
CA LEU A 310 18.12 -11.67 0.30
C LEU A 310 17.50 -10.27 0.42
N TYR A 311 16.57 -9.93 -0.46
CA TYR A 311 15.58 -8.90 -0.15
C TYR A 311 14.48 -9.54 0.68
N VAL A 312 14.08 -8.91 1.77
CA VAL A 312 13.01 -9.38 2.66
C VAL A 312 11.93 -8.31 2.79
N VAL A 313 10.67 -8.72 2.76
CA VAL A 313 9.51 -7.87 3.08
C VAL A 313 8.61 -8.57 4.09
N PHE A 314 8.14 -7.81 5.07
CA PHE A 314 7.28 -8.29 6.16
C PHE A 314 5.85 -7.76 6.04
N ASN A 315 4.88 -8.65 6.28
CA ASN A 315 3.52 -8.27 6.65
C ASN A 315 3.13 -9.07 7.90
N ILE A 316 3.21 -8.41 9.06
CA ILE A 316 3.00 -9.05 10.36
C ILE A 316 1.80 -8.39 11.02
N ARG A 317 0.76 -9.19 11.31
CA ARG A 317 -0.39 -8.70 12.07
C ARG A 317 0.02 -8.49 13.53
N ARG A 318 0.24 -7.23 13.92
CA ARG A 318 0.46 -6.89 15.34
C ARG A 318 -0.82 -7.12 16.11
N LYS A 319 -0.73 -7.89 17.19
CA LYS A 319 -1.84 -8.07 18.14
C LYS A 319 -1.97 -6.76 18.92
N GLY A 320 -3.00 -5.96 18.64
CA GLY A 320 -3.38 -4.80 19.48
C GLY A 320 -2.85 -3.42 19.07
N LEU A 321 -2.31 -3.23 17.86
CA LEU A 321 -2.09 -1.89 17.28
C LEU A 321 -2.72 -1.82 15.88
N PRO A 322 -3.26 -0.66 15.44
CA PRO A 322 -3.71 -0.44 14.07
C PRO A 322 -2.62 -0.72 13.04
N GLU A 323 -3.05 -1.06 11.84
CA GLU A 323 -2.20 -1.43 10.69
C GLU A 323 -1.34 -0.22 10.28
N ALA A 324 -0.01 -0.34 10.30
CA ALA A 324 0.86 0.77 9.90
C ALA A 324 0.91 0.85 8.37
N GLY A 325 0.38 1.93 7.81
CA GLY A 325 0.47 2.27 6.39
C GLY A 325 -0.84 2.86 5.87
N HIS A 326 -1.07 4.14 6.17
CA HIS A 326 -2.29 4.92 5.91
C HIS A 326 -3.55 4.31 6.54
N ASP A 327 -3.82 4.70 7.79
CA ASP A 327 -5.03 4.38 8.55
C ASP A 327 -6.28 4.87 7.81
N TYR A 328 -6.75 4.09 6.83
CA TYR A 328 -8.16 4.11 6.51
C TYR A 328 -8.85 3.33 7.60
N HIS A 329 -9.37 4.06 8.58
CA HIS A 329 -10.16 3.45 9.62
C HIS A 329 -11.31 2.71 8.94
N ARG A 330 -11.47 1.42 9.26
CA ARG A 330 -12.57 0.62 8.75
C ARG A 330 -13.87 1.24 9.26
N ALA A 331 -14.84 1.42 8.37
CA ALA A 331 -16.17 1.84 8.77
C ALA A 331 -16.71 0.85 9.84
N PRO A 332 -17.13 1.33 11.01
CA PRO A 332 -17.69 0.48 12.04
C PRO A 332 -18.96 -0.18 11.51
N LYS A 333 -19.26 -1.38 12.00
CA LYS A 333 -20.61 -1.91 11.83
C LYS A 333 -21.60 -1.02 12.56
N THR A 334 -22.86 -1.02 12.14
CA THR A 334 -23.88 -0.18 12.79
C THR A 334 -24.00 -0.47 14.29
N GLU A 335 -23.78 -1.72 14.71
CA GLU A 335 -23.82 -2.15 16.11
C GLU A 335 -22.60 -1.68 16.93
N GLU A 336 -21.51 -1.30 16.26
CA GLU A 336 -20.28 -0.78 16.85
C GLU A 336 -20.34 0.75 17.05
N ILE A 337 -21.34 1.44 16.48
CA ILE A 337 -21.58 2.87 16.69
C ILE A 337 -22.41 3.07 17.96
N THR A 338 -21.76 3.10 19.12
CA THR A 338 -22.43 3.19 20.42
C THR A 338 -22.77 4.62 20.85
N GLY A 339 -22.11 5.62 20.25
CA GLY A 339 -22.28 7.04 20.61
C GLY A 339 -23.61 7.64 20.16
N PHE A 340 -24.33 6.96 19.27
CA PHE A 340 -25.58 7.42 18.70
C PHE A 340 -26.64 6.33 18.80
N SER A 341 -27.74 6.62 19.49
CA SER A 341 -28.87 5.69 19.59
C SER A 341 -29.63 5.60 18.27
N ASP A 342 -29.96 4.38 17.83
CA ASP A 342 -30.89 4.10 16.72
C ASP A 342 -30.47 4.62 15.33
N LEU A 343 -29.17 4.61 15.00
CA LEU A 343 -28.74 4.87 13.62
C LEU A 343 -29.20 3.76 12.68
N LYS A 344 -29.67 4.16 11.48
CA LYS A 344 -30.08 3.24 10.43
C LYS A 344 -29.18 3.38 9.22
N ILE A 345 -28.78 2.26 8.63
CA ILE A 345 -28.06 2.26 7.35
C ILE A 345 -28.91 2.99 6.31
N ALA A 346 -28.27 3.91 5.58
CA ALA A 346 -28.89 4.67 4.50
C ALA A 346 -28.18 4.37 3.17
N LYS A 347 -28.85 4.69 2.06
CA LYS A 347 -28.28 4.50 0.72
C LYS A 347 -27.02 5.36 0.56
N GLN A 348 -25.90 4.72 0.26
CA GLN A 348 -24.63 5.39 -0.01
C GLN A 348 -24.71 6.19 -1.32
N LYS A 349 -24.33 7.48 -1.29
CA LYS A 349 -24.43 8.39 -2.45
C LYS A 349 -23.20 9.27 -2.68
N THR A 350 -22.43 9.59 -1.64
CA THR A 350 -21.21 10.40 -1.78
C THR A 350 -20.06 9.54 -2.30
N PRO A 351 -19.43 9.84 -3.44
CA PRO A 351 -18.31 9.05 -3.96
C PRO A 351 -17.09 9.11 -3.02
N ARG A 352 -16.34 8.02 -2.93
CA ARG A 352 -15.03 8.02 -2.26
C ARG A 352 -14.00 8.75 -3.12
N GLN A 353 -13.10 9.50 -2.48
CA GLN A 353 -12.00 10.18 -3.17
C GLN A 353 -11.01 9.11 -3.67
N GLY A 354 -10.65 9.15 -4.96
CA GLY A 354 -9.77 8.15 -5.60
C GLY A 354 -10.48 7.07 -6.40
N GLY A 355 -11.83 6.99 -6.35
CA GLY A 355 -12.61 6.01 -7.12
C GLY A 355 -12.56 4.61 -6.46
N GLY A 356 -13.72 4.11 -6.04
CA GLY A 356 -13.80 2.83 -5.33
C GLY A 356 -15.14 2.59 -4.63
N GLY A 357 -16.21 3.21 -5.11
CA GLY A 357 -17.54 3.14 -4.49
C GLY A 357 -17.95 4.41 -3.75
N PHE A 358 -18.91 4.27 -2.85
CA PHE A 358 -19.53 5.37 -2.11
C PHE A 358 -19.17 5.29 -0.61
N ARG A 359 -19.29 6.41 0.09
CA ARG A 359 -19.10 6.49 1.55
C ARG A 359 -20.27 5.81 2.27
N GLU A 360 -19.94 5.07 3.31
CA GLU A 360 -20.86 4.44 4.24
C GLU A 360 -21.69 5.53 4.88
N ARG A 361 -22.99 5.29 4.94
CA ARG A 361 -23.95 6.32 5.29
C ARG A 361 -24.98 5.77 6.26
N TRP A 362 -25.24 6.53 7.31
CA TRP A 362 -26.33 6.30 8.24
C TRP A 362 -27.23 7.53 8.33
N ILE A 363 -28.43 7.32 8.84
CA ILE A 363 -29.38 8.38 9.13
C ILE A 363 -29.93 8.16 10.54
N ASP A 364 -30.15 9.25 11.27
CA ASP A 364 -30.82 9.18 12.56
C ASP A 364 -32.27 8.69 12.42
N LYS A 365 -32.82 8.16 13.52
CA LYS A 365 -34.22 7.69 13.57
C LYS A 365 -35.24 8.74 13.10
N LYS A 366 -34.93 10.03 13.26
CA LYS A 366 -35.81 11.15 12.91
C LYS A 366 -35.64 11.63 11.45
N GLY A 367 -34.65 11.12 10.72
CA GLY A 367 -34.38 11.52 9.33
C GLY A 367 -33.82 12.94 9.17
N ARG A 368 -33.28 13.56 10.23
CA ARG A 368 -32.82 14.95 10.25
C ARG A 368 -31.31 15.07 10.01
N THR A 369 -30.54 14.05 10.37
CA THR A 369 -29.09 14.07 10.28
C THR A 369 -28.59 12.83 9.55
N ILE A 370 -27.75 13.08 8.55
CA ILE A 370 -27.01 12.06 7.80
C ILE A 370 -25.60 11.99 8.38
N TYR A 371 -25.09 10.79 8.57
CA TYR A 371 -23.71 10.55 9.01
C TYR A 371 -22.97 9.79 7.92
N GLU A 372 -21.77 10.24 7.56
CA GLU A 372 -20.87 9.52 6.65
C GLU A 372 -19.55 9.21 7.32
N TRP A 373 -18.99 8.04 7.03
CA TRP A 373 -17.70 7.66 7.58
C TRP A 373 -16.55 8.42 6.91
N ASP A 374 -15.71 9.07 7.72
CA ASP A 374 -14.41 9.58 7.27
C ASP A 374 -13.34 8.52 7.49
N PHE A 375 -12.99 7.85 6.39
CA PHE A 375 -11.96 6.83 6.39
C PHE A 375 -10.60 7.39 6.84
N MET A 376 -10.28 8.65 6.58
CA MET A 376 -8.96 9.19 6.90
C MET A 376 -8.76 9.46 8.39
N HIS A 377 -9.84 9.69 9.13
CA HIS A 377 -9.78 10.18 10.50
C HIS A 377 -10.52 9.29 11.50
N GLY A 378 -11.28 8.29 11.03
CA GLY A 378 -11.95 7.32 11.92
C GLY A 378 -13.13 7.89 12.68
N GLU A 379 -13.81 8.86 12.08
CA GLU A 379 -14.88 9.64 12.70
C GLU A 379 -16.12 9.70 11.80
N LEU A 380 -17.27 10.05 12.39
CA LEU A 380 -18.51 10.30 11.67
C LEU A 380 -18.63 11.78 11.31
N GLU A 381 -18.63 12.09 10.02
CA GLU A 381 -18.96 13.43 9.52
C GLU A 381 -20.48 13.57 9.44
N ALA A 382 -21.06 14.51 10.18
CA ALA A 382 -22.50 14.72 10.24
C ALA A 382 -22.95 15.84 9.29
N TYR A 383 -24.11 15.64 8.65
CA TYR A 383 -24.69 16.55 7.68
C TYR A 383 -26.19 16.72 7.91
N ARG A 384 -26.69 17.94 7.72
CA ARG A 384 -28.12 18.24 7.82
C ARG A 384 -28.87 17.65 6.62
N ALA A 385 -29.87 16.81 6.87
CA ALA A 385 -30.61 16.13 5.79
C ALA A 385 -31.37 17.09 4.87
N SER A 386 -31.75 18.29 5.33
CA SER A 386 -32.54 19.24 4.55
C SER A 386 -31.75 19.97 3.46
N ASP A 387 -30.47 20.24 3.67
CA ASP A 387 -29.66 21.08 2.76
C ASP A 387 -28.22 20.56 2.53
N GLY A 388 -27.81 19.51 3.23
CA GLY A 388 -26.50 18.88 3.12
C GLY A 388 -25.39 19.65 3.80
N SER A 389 -25.69 20.67 4.62
CA SER A 389 -24.68 21.44 5.36
C SER A 389 -23.93 20.57 6.38
N HIS A 390 -22.60 20.75 6.48
CA HIS A 390 -21.78 20.04 7.45
C HIS A 390 -22.07 20.52 8.89
N LEU A 391 -22.24 19.58 9.81
CA LEU A 391 -22.59 19.79 11.22
C LEU A 391 -21.45 19.47 12.20
N GLY A 392 -20.29 19.05 11.69
CA GLY A 392 -19.11 18.68 12.48
C GLY A 392 -18.77 17.19 12.36
N SER A 393 -17.64 16.81 12.94
CA SER A 393 -17.23 15.41 13.07
C SER A 393 -17.44 14.91 14.50
N TYR A 394 -17.70 13.62 14.65
CA TYR A 394 -18.08 13.02 15.92
C TYR A 394 -17.42 11.65 16.11
N ASP A 395 -17.07 11.35 17.36
CA ASP A 395 -16.60 10.03 17.76
C ASP A 395 -17.76 9.02 17.71
N HIS A 396 -17.54 7.87 17.07
CA HIS A 396 -18.58 6.87 16.86
C HIS A 396 -18.89 6.03 18.11
N LEU A 397 -17.98 5.96 19.08
CA LEU A 397 -18.14 5.22 20.33
C LEU A 397 -18.81 6.06 21.41
N THR A 398 -18.39 7.32 21.56
CA THR A 398 -18.87 8.22 22.62
C THR A 398 -19.98 9.17 22.17
N GLY A 399 -20.03 9.50 20.87
CA GLY A 399 -20.94 10.50 20.32
C GLY A 399 -20.50 11.94 20.58
N GLU A 400 -19.32 12.14 21.17
CA GLU A 400 -18.76 13.45 21.42
C GLU A 400 -18.32 14.12 20.11
N GLN A 401 -18.51 15.43 20.04
CA GLN A 401 -18.09 16.21 18.89
C GLN A 401 -16.57 16.41 18.91
N ILE A 402 -15.91 16.06 17.81
CA ILE A 402 -14.46 16.22 17.62
C ILE A 402 -14.19 17.58 16.98
N ASP A 403 -14.74 17.83 15.78
CA ASP A 403 -14.62 19.12 15.08
C ASP A 403 -15.94 19.88 14.94
N PRO A 404 -15.90 21.24 14.93
CA PRO A 404 -17.05 22.08 14.68
C PRO A 404 -17.50 22.06 13.20
N PRO A 405 -18.72 22.56 12.90
CA PRO A 405 -19.22 22.74 11.53
C PRO A 405 -18.26 23.51 10.61
N LYS A 406 -18.02 22.98 9.40
CA LYS A 406 -17.14 23.57 8.38
C LYS A 406 -17.98 24.12 7.22
N ARG A 407 -18.04 25.45 7.05
CA ARG A 407 -18.93 26.13 6.07
C ARG A 407 -18.70 25.77 4.60
N ASN A 408 -17.48 25.35 4.26
CA ASN A 408 -17.09 24.95 2.91
C ASN A 408 -17.36 23.45 2.61
N ARG A 409 -17.73 22.65 3.61
CA ARG A 409 -18.10 21.23 3.43
C ARG A 409 -19.62 21.08 3.33
N ASN A 410 -20.09 20.36 2.32
CA ASN A 410 -21.50 19.98 2.17
C ASN A 410 -21.67 18.77 1.26
N ILE A 411 -22.80 18.07 1.41
CA ILE A 411 -23.22 16.94 0.58
C ILE A 411 -24.50 17.25 -0.24
N LYS A 412 -24.79 18.53 -0.53
CA LYS A 412 -26.03 18.94 -1.20
C LYS A 412 -26.29 18.24 -2.54
N LYS A 413 -25.21 17.91 -3.27
CA LYS A 413 -25.27 17.16 -4.53
C LYS A 413 -25.64 15.68 -4.36
N TYR A 414 -25.60 15.16 -3.13
CA TYR A 414 -25.69 13.74 -2.79
C TYR A 414 -26.75 13.45 -1.72
N LEU A 415 -27.71 14.34 -1.48
CA LEU A 415 -28.83 14.12 -0.55
C LEU A 415 -29.74 12.99 -1.03
#